data_AF-A0AAJ1P2Y6-F1
#
_entry.id   AF-A0AAJ1P2Y6-F1
#
_cell.length_a   1.000
_cell.length_b   1.000
_cell.length_c   1.000
_cell.angle_alpha   90.00
_cell.angle_beta   90.00
_cell.angle_gamma   90.00
#
_symmetry.space_group_name_H-M   'P 1'
#
loop_
_entity.id
_entity.type
_entity.pdbx_description
1 polymer ?
#
loop_
_entity_poly.entity_id
_entity_poly.type
_entity_poly.pdbx_seq_one_letter_code
_entity_poly.pdbx_strand_id
1 'polypeptide(L)'
;MKQTKFITEGAALLAIYAILLLVSLYVPVLGTVVTFALPLPFILFTIKYRLSNAFIIFTAALFITVIVSQPLNLVKTIMFGLIGIVLGSMYKKRKKPIEILMAGTLAYLIGFVLIYVASIKFFNIDLMKQIQNMFNESMAQSEKMVSAAGMPISKEQKELFGQFNEILQTLFPSLLVMVSVCFSWITVLLSGSVLRKLKYDVISWPKFKDIQLPKSIVWYYVIFILLATFIKVEPASYLYMVFSNLYVIFALLLVLQGLTFITFLAHRKGFTKGVPIISFIVCMFIPMMFPLVTILGIIDLGISLRSKIGG
;
A
#
# COMPACT_ATOMS: atom_id res chain seq x y z
N MET A 1 -8.94 2.25 40.38
CA MET A 1 -9.11 1.11 39.42
C MET A 1 -8.87 1.47 37.95
N LYS A 2 -9.46 2.54 37.38
CA LYS A 2 -9.25 2.90 35.95
C LYS A 2 -7.80 3.28 35.60
N GLN A 3 -7.12 4.02 36.49
CA GLN A 3 -5.70 4.37 36.31
C GLN A 3 -4.77 3.16 36.42
N THR A 4 -4.97 2.27 37.40
CA THR A 4 -4.18 1.04 37.54
C THR A 4 -4.27 0.17 36.28
N LYS A 5 -5.49 -0.06 35.76
CA LYS A 5 -5.68 -0.81 34.51
C LYS A 5 -5.01 -0.14 33.30
N PHE A 6 -5.05 1.20 33.21
CA PHE A 6 -4.35 1.94 32.16
C PHE A 6 -2.84 1.71 32.19
N ILE A 7 -2.21 1.78 33.37
CA ILE A 7 -0.77 1.58 33.52
C ILE A 7 -0.39 0.14 33.17
N THR A 8 -1.09 -0.85 33.76
CA THR A 8 -0.76 -2.27 33.55
C THR A 8 -0.93 -2.70 32.10
N GLU A 9 -2.03 -2.33 31.45
CA GLU A 9 -2.27 -2.70 30.04
C GLU A 9 -1.37 -1.90 29.08
N GLY A 10 -1.10 -0.63 29.40
CA GLY A 10 -0.15 0.18 28.65
C GLY A 10 1.25 -0.42 28.67
N ALA A 11 1.74 -0.81 29.85
CA ALA A 11 3.02 -1.47 30.01
C ALA A 11 3.08 -2.81 29.25
N ALA A 12 2.02 -3.63 29.32
CA ALA A 12 1.95 -4.89 28.58
C ALA A 12 2.01 -4.69 27.06
N LEU A 13 1.25 -3.72 26.52
CA LEU A 13 1.25 -3.41 25.09
C LEU A 13 2.58 -2.79 24.63
N LEU A 14 3.23 -1.99 25.49
CA LEU A 14 4.59 -1.49 25.23
C LEU A 14 5.63 -2.60 25.20
N ALA A 15 5.54 -3.58 26.10
CA ALA A 15 6.41 -4.75 26.08
C ALA A 15 6.20 -5.58 24.80
N ILE A 16 4.95 -5.81 24.40
CA ILE A 16 4.63 -6.47 23.13
C ILE A 16 5.21 -5.67 21.96
N TYR A 17 5.05 -4.35 21.94
CA TYR A 17 5.63 -3.48 20.93
C TYR A 17 7.15 -3.62 20.86
N ALA A 18 7.86 -3.60 22.00
CA ALA A 18 9.31 -3.76 22.05
C ALA A 18 9.75 -5.10 21.45
N ILE A 19 9.05 -6.19 21.78
CA ILE A 19 9.33 -7.52 21.23
C ILE A 19 9.12 -7.52 19.70
N LEU A 20 7.98 -6.99 19.23
CA LEU A 20 7.70 -6.90 17.80
C LEU A 20 8.75 -6.06 17.07
N LEU A 21 9.20 -4.95 17.67
CA LEU A 21 10.27 -4.11 17.13
C LEU A 21 11.57 -4.90 16.99
N LEU A 22 12.03 -5.56 18.05
CA LEU A 22 13.28 -6.33 18.03
C LEU A 22 13.22 -7.48 17.01
N VAL A 23 12.10 -8.22 16.96
CA VAL A 23 11.90 -9.27 15.96
C VAL A 23 11.91 -8.70 14.54
N SER A 24 11.29 -7.54 14.32
CA SER A 24 11.28 -6.86 13.02
C SER A 24 12.68 -6.43 12.53
N LEU A 25 13.62 -6.25 13.45
CA LEU A 25 14.98 -5.78 13.15
C LEU A 25 15.97 -6.92 12.99
N TYR A 26 15.89 -7.95 13.83
CA TYR A 26 16.98 -8.93 13.99
C TYR A 26 16.65 -10.32 13.48
N VAL A 27 15.40 -10.63 13.13
CA VAL A 27 15.02 -11.95 12.61
C VAL A 27 14.80 -11.86 11.10
N PRO A 28 15.71 -12.39 10.26
CA PRO A 28 15.54 -12.38 8.80
C PRO A 28 14.25 -13.07 8.36
N VAL A 29 13.65 -12.60 7.25
CA VAL A 29 12.36 -13.08 6.67
C VAL A 29 11.15 -12.85 7.59
N LEU A 30 11.18 -13.35 8.81
CA LEU A 30 10.15 -13.19 9.83
C LEU A 30 9.95 -11.72 10.22
N GLY A 31 11.04 -10.94 10.28
CA GLY A 31 10.99 -9.53 10.62
C GLY A 31 10.19 -8.69 9.61
N THR A 32 10.23 -9.04 8.33
CA THR A 32 9.42 -8.41 7.28
C THR A 32 7.92 -8.62 7.53
N VAL A 33 7.53 -9.82 7.93
CA VAL A 33 6.13 -10.14 8.25
C VAL A 33 5.70 -9.43 9.55
N VAL A 34 6.55 -9.45 10.57
CA VAL A 34 6.29 -8.85 11.88
C VAL A 34 6.20 -7.32 11.80
N THR A 35 6.84 -6.69 10.82
CA THR A 35 6.75 -5.24 10.59
C THR A 35 5.29 -4.77 10.43
N PHE A 36 4.44 -5.55 9.76
CA PHE A 36 3.03 -5.22 9.61
C PHE A 36 2.23 -5.31 10.92
N ALA A 37 2.77 -5.98 11.93
CA ALA A 37 2.18 -6.09 13.26
C ALA A 37 2.55 -4.92 14.19
N LEU A 38 3.56 -4.09 13.84
CA LEU A 38 4.01 -2.98 14.67
C LEU A 38 2.93 -1.93 15.01
N PRO A 39 1.95 -1.63 14.13
CA PRO A 39 0.83 -0.76 14.51
C PRO A 39 -0.11 -1.36 15.56
N LEU A 40 -0.16 -2.69 15.70
CA LEU A 40 -1.20 -3.38 16.49
C LEU A 40 -1.25 -2.95 17.96
N PRO A 41 -0.13 -2.83 18.70
CA PRO A 41 -0.18 -2.40 20.09
C PRO A 41 -0.81 -1.01 20.25
N PHE A 42 -0.49 -0.09 19.33
CA PHE A 42 -1.06 1.26 19.32
C PHE A 42 -2.54 1.25 18.90
N ILE A 43 -2.96 0.40 17.97
CA ILE A 43 -4.38 0.20 17.60
C ILE A 43 -5.17 -0.30 18.82
N LEU A 44 -4.68 -1.35 19.48
CA LEU A 44 -5.31 -1.96 20.65
C LEU A 44 -5.38 -1.00 21.84
N PHE A 45 -4.37 -0.15 21.99
CA PHE A 45 -4.40 0.86 23.03
C PHE A 45 -5.42 1.97 22.71
N THR A 46 -5.38 2.49 21.49
CA THR A 46 -6.21 3.63 21.06
C THR A 46 -7.69 3.29 21.01
N ILE A 47 -8.06 2.05 20.65
CA ILE A 47 -9.47 1.63 20.63
C ILE A 47 -10.09 1.67 22.03
N LYS A 48 -9.30 1.37 23.07
CA LYS A 48 -9.76 1.25 24.46
C LYS A 48 -9.72 2.56 25.24
N TYR A 49 -8.68 3.37 25.05
CA TYR A 49 -8.44 4.58 25.84
C TYR A 49 -8.74 5.88 25.08
N ARG A 50 -8.65 7.03 25.76
CA ARG A 50 -8.78 8.35 25.12
C ARG A 50 -7.58 8.61 24.19
N LEU A 51 -7.75 9.49 23.21
CA LEU A 51 -6.68 9.79 22.25
C LEU A 51 -5.44 10.39 22.93
N SER A 52 -5.63 11.26 23.93
CA SER A 52 -4.54 11.81 24.76
C SER A 52 -3.68 10.71 25.40
N ASN A 53 -4.33 9.64 25.87
CA ASN A 53 -3.68 8.51 26.50
C ASN A 53 -2.86 7.69 25.50
N ALA A 54 -3.31 7.61 24.24
CA ALA A 54 -2.56 6.93 23.19
C ALA A 54 -1.24 7.66 22.87
N PHE A 55 -1.23 9.00 22.91
CA PHE A 55 0.00 9.79 22.76
C PHE A 55 0.98 9.62 23.92
N ILE A 56 0.49 9.38 25.15
CA ILE A 56 1.36 9.04 26.30
C ILE A 56 2.09 7.71 26.03
N ILE A 57 1.35 6.68 25.60
CA ILE A 57 1.96 5.38 25.26
C ILE A 57 2.89 5.49 24.06
N PHE A 58 2.51 6.25 23.04
CA PHE A 58 3.38 6.53 21.90
C PHE A 58 4.70 7.17 22.32
N THR A 59 4.65 8.17 23.21
CA THR A 59 5.84 8.82 23.75
C THR A 59 6.71 7.83 24.53
N ALA A 60 6.10 6.99 25.38
CA ALA A 60 6.82 5.93 26.09
C ALA A 60 7.46 4.91 25.13
N ALA A 61 6.79 4.58 24.02
CA ALA A 61 7.34 3.70 22.99
C ALA A 61 8.59 4.30 22.33
N LEU A 62 8.65 5.61 22.11
CA LEU A 62 9.86 6.29 21.60
C LEU A 62 11.05 6.10 22.55
N PHE A 63 10.85 6.31 23.85
CA PHE A 63 11.91 6.06 24.85
C PHE A 63 12.35 4.60 24.85
N ILE A 64 11.40 3.66 24.83
CA ILE A 64 11.70 2.23 24.75
C ILE A 64 12.51 1.91 23.49
N THR A 65 12.16 2.48 22.33
CA THR A 65 12.91 2.28 21.09
C THR A 65 14.38 2.69 21.22
N VAL A 66 14.68 3.83 21.86
CA VAL A 66 16.08 4.26 22.08
C VAL A 66 16.82 3.31 23.01
N ILE A 67 16.13 2.77 24.03
CA ILE A 67 16.75 1.87 25.01
C ILE A 67 17.06 0.50 24.41
N VAL A 68 16.13 -0.07 23.64
CA VAL A 68 16.25 -1.45 23.14
C VAL A 68 16.85 -1.55 21.74
N SER A 69 16.98 -0.43 21.02
CA SER A 69 17.43 -0.43 19.62
C SER A 69 18.21 0.85 19.28
N GLN A 70 18.68 0.97 18.03
CA GLN A 70 19.40 2.15 17.56
C GLN A 70 18.47 3.38 17.38
N PRO A 71 18.95 4.61 17.63
CA PRO A 71 18.15 5.84 17.47
C PRO A 71 17.49 6.00 16.10
N LEU A 72 18.11 5.50 15.03
CA LEU A 72 17.54 5.56 13.67
C LEU A 72 16.19 4.82 13.56
N ASN A 73 15.95 3.82 14.41
CA ASN A 73 14.68 3.08 14.44
C ASN A 73 13.52 3.90 15.00
N LEU A 74 13.76 5.08 15.59
CA LEU A 74 12.70 6.01 15.97
C LEU A 74 11.81 6.36 14.78
N VAL A 75 12.37 6.41 13.56
CA VAL A 75 11.61 6.64 12.34
C VAL A 75 10.51 5.58 12.16
N LYS A 76 10.84 4.29 12.38
CA LYS A 76 9.86 3.19 12.34
C LYS A 76 8.81 3.35 13.44
N THR A 77 9.22 3.65 14.67
CA THR A 77 8.31 3.85 15.80
C THR A 77 7.33 4.99 15.57
N ILE A 78 7.84 6.13 15.10
CA ILE A 78 7.02 7.30 14.77
C ILE A 78 5.98 6.93 13.72
N MET A 79 6.43 6.31 12.63
CA MET A 79 5.56 5.92 11.53
C MET A 79 4.48 4.93 11.97
N PHE A 80 4.85 3.75 12.49
CA PHE A 80 3.89 2.72 12.85
C PHE A 80 3.05 3.08 14.07
N GLY A 81 3.60 3.87 15.00
CA GLY A 81 2.88 4.38 16.16
C GLY A 81 1.76 5.34 15.77
N LEU A 82 2.06 6.33 14.93
CA LEU A 82 1.04 7.28 14.43
C LEU A 82 -0.01 6.57 13.57
N ILE A 83 0.41 5.64 12.70
CA ILE A 83 -0.52 4.82 11.90
C ILE A 83 -1.45 4.01 12.81
N GLY A 84 -0.90 3.37 13.84
CA GLY A 84 -1.70 2.60 14.78
C GLY A 84 -2.68 3.45 15.57
N ILE A 85 -2.32 4.70 15.91
CA ILE A 85 -3.24 5.67 16.52
C ILE A 85 -4.35 6.05 15.54
N VAL A 86 -4.02 6.39 14.28
CA VAL A 86 -5.00 6.73 13.24
C VAL A 86 -6.00 5.59 13.05
N LEU A 87 -5.50 4.38 12.79
CA LEU A 87 -6.35 3.20 12.57
C LEU A 87 -7.16 2.84 13.81
N GLY A 88 -6.54 2.86 15.00
CA GLY A 88 -7.22 2.62 16.26
C GLY A 88 -8.37 3.59 16.52
N SER A 89 -8.21 4.86 16.14
CA SER A 89 -9.28 5.87 16.23
C SER A 89 -10.45 5.58 15.28
N MET A 90 -10.15 5.06 14.08
CA MET A 90 -11.16 4.70 13.07
C MET A 90 -11.93 3.44 13.48
N TYR A 91 -11.23 2.43 14.01
CA TYR A 91 -11.87 1.25 14.60
C TYR A 91 -12.74 1.62 15.80
N LYS A 92 -12.29 2.53 16.67
CA LYS A 92 -13.07 3.02 17.80
C LYS A 92 -14.38 3.68 17.38
N LYS A 93 -14.36 4.41 16.28
CA LYS A 93 -15.53 5.05 15.65
C LYS A 93 -16.36 4.08 14.80
N ARG A 94 -16.03 2.78 14.78
CA ARG A 94 -16.70 1.72 14.01
C ARG A 94 -16.87 2.05 12.53
N LYS A 95 -15.85 2.67 11.93
CA LYS A 95 -15.87 3.04 10.52
C LYS A 95 -15.87 1.82 9.61
N LYS A 96 -16.40 1.97 8.39
CA LYS A 96 -16.41 0.89 7.40
C LYS A 96 -14.97 0.50 7.02
N PRO A 97 -14.68 -0.76 6.69
CA PRO A 97 -13.32 -1.20 6.36
C PRO A 97 -12.65 -0.40 5.25
N ILE A 98 -13.42 0.06 4.26
CA ILE A 98 -12.90 0.92 3.18
C ILE A 98 -12.49 2.32 3.67
N GLU A 99 -13.22 2.91 4.63
CA GLU A 99 -12.84 4.19 5.25
C GLU A 99 -11.56 4.03 6.08
N ILE A 100 -11.42 2.89 6.76
CA ILE A 100 -10.20 2.55 7.53
C ILE A 100 -9.02 2.35 6.57
N LEU A 101 -9.21 1.64 5.45
CA LEU A 101 -8.18 1.46 4.43
C LEU A 101 -7.70 2.80 3.89
N MET A 102 -8.62 3.70 3.51
CA MET A 102 -8.27 5.04 2.99
C MET A 102 -7.50 5.87 4.01
N ALA A 103 -7.95 5.89 5.27
CA ALA A 103 -7.24 6.60 6.35
C ALA A 103 -5.83 6.02 6.58
N GLY A 104 -5.69 4.70 6.55
CA GLY A 104 -4.39 4.05 6.64
C GLY A 104 -3.49 4.35 5.45
N THR A 105 -4.03 4.31 4.22
CA THR A 105 -3.28 4.63 2.99
C THR A 105 -2.73 6.05 3.07
N LEU A 106 -3.55 7.01 3.49
CA LEU A 106 -3.11 8.40 3.63
C LEU A 106 -2.04 8.54 4.73
N ALA A 107 -2.21 7.86 5.87
CA ALA A 107 -1.23 7.89 6.96
C ALA A 107 0.12 7.27 6.54
N TYR A 108 0.10 6.12 5.85
CA TYR A 108 1.29 5.49 5.28
C TYR A 108 1.95 6.37 4.23
N LEU A 109 1.17 6.98 3.32
CA LEU A 109 1.69 7.85 2.27
C LEU A 109 2.40 9.07 2.87
N ILE A 110 1.76 9.75 3.82
CA ILE A 110 2.38 10.87 4.54
C ILE A 110 3.65 10.40 5.24
N GLY A 111 3.62 9.25 5.92
CA GLY A 111 4.79 8.66 6.55
C GLY A 111 5.94 8.43 5.58
N PHE A 112 5.70 7.77 4.44
CA PHE A 112 6.72 7.51 3.43
C PHE A 112 7.27 8.79 2.80
N VAL A 113 6.42 9.76 2.50
CA VAL A 113 6.85 11.06 1.97
C VAL A 113 7.72 11.80 2.99
N LEU A 114 7.33 11.83 4.26
CA LEU A 114 8.13 12.45 5.32
C LEU A 114 9.49 11.75 5.49
N ILE A 115 9.52 10.42 5.43
CA ILE A 115 10.76 9.64 5.49
C ILE A 115 11.67 9.97 4.30
N TYR A 116 11.10 10.02 3.10
CA TYR A 116 11.84 10.37 1.88
C TYR A 116 12.42 11.79 1.94
N VAL A 117 11.63 12.77 2.37
CA VAL A 117 12.11 14.16 2.53
C VAL A 117 13.18 14.22 3.62
N ALA A 118 13.00 13.51 4.74
CA ALA A 118 13.96 13.48 5.82
C ALA A 118 15.28 12.83 5.41
N SER A 119 15.25 11.76 4.61
CA SER A 119 16.47 11.09 4.11
C SER A 119 17.34 12.06 3.31
N ILE A 120 16.72 12.88 2.45
CA ILE A 120 17.42 13.88 1.65
C ILE A 120 17.93 15.01 2.52
N LYS A 121 17.07 15.59 3.39
CA LYS A 121 17.38 16.83 4.12
C LYS A 121 18.33 16.65 5.30
N PHE A 122 18.22 15.54 6.02
CA PHE A 122 19.00 15.32 7.25
C PHE A 122 20.18 14.36 7.05
N PHE A 123 20.07 13.44 6.09
CA PHE A 123 21.08 12.40 5.88
C PHE A 123 21.83 12.55 4.54
N ASN A 124 21.44 13.50 3.68
CA ASN A 124 21.95 13.63 2.31
C ASN A 124 21.82 12.32 1.49
N ILE A 125 20.82 11.52 1.81
CA ILE A 125 20.52 10.25 1.15
C ILE A 125 19.33 10.45 0.21
N ASP A 126 19.61 10.41 -1.09
CA ASP A 126 18.59 10.34 -2.13
C ASP A 126 18.25 8.88 -2.43
N LEU A 127 17.13 8.41 -1.86
CA LEU A 127 16.66 7.04 -2.02
C LEU A 127 16.33 6.70 -3.48
N MET A 128 15.88 7.67 -4.27
CA MET A 128 15.60 7.46 -5.70
C MET A 128 16.91 7.21 -6.46
N LYS A 129 17.92 8.05 -6.24
CA LYS A 129 19.24 7.84 -6.84
C LYS A 129 19.89 6.52 -6.42
N GLN A 130 19.71 6.10 -5.17
CA GLN A 130 20.19 4.78 -4.73
C GLN A 130 19.52 3.64 -5.51
N ILE A 131 18.20 3.69 -5.69
CA ILE A 131 17.47 2.68 -6.49
C ILE A 131 17.97 2.68 -7.94
N GLN A 132 18.15 3.86 -8.54
CA GLN A 132 18.68 4.00 -9.92
C GLN A 132 20.10 3.46 -10.03
N ASN A 133 20.98 3.75 -9.08
CA ASN A 133 22.35 3.25 -9.07
C ASN A 133 22.39 1.73 -8.95
N MET A 134 21.61 1.15 -8.03
CA MET A 134 21.49 -0.30 -7.89
C MET A 134 20.97 -0.96 -9.18
N PHE A 135 20.00 -0.33 -9.86
CA PHE A 135 19.50 -0.81 -11.13
C PHE A 135 20.58 -0.76 -12.21
N ASN A 136 21.29 0.37 -12.35
CA ASN A 136 22.37 0.54 -13.32
C ASN A 136 23.52 -0.45 -13.10
N GLU A 137 23.91 -0.70 -11.84
CA GLU A 137 24.91 -1.70 -11.48
C GLU A 137 24.45 -3.11 -11.85
N SER A 138 23.18 -3.44 -11.56
CA SER A 138 22.59 -4.73 -11.92
C SER A 138 22.54 -4.94 -13.44
N MET A 139 22.25 -3.88 -14.20
CA MET A 139 22.27 -3.92 -15.67
C MET A 139 23.69 -4.10 -16.21
N ALA A 140 24.67 -3.36 -15.69
CA ALA A 140 26.07 -3.51 -16.08
C ALA A 140 26.60 -4.93 -15.77
N GLN A 141 26.20 -5.52 -14.64
CA GLN A 141 26.54 -6.90 -14.30
C GLN A 141 25.88 -7.91 -15.25
N SER A 142 24.60 -7.70 -15.56
CA SER A 142 23.87 -8.54 -16.53
C SER A 142 24.51 -8.48 -17.90
N GLU A 143 24.87 -7.27 -18.38
CA GLU A 143 25.55 -7.10 -19.67
C GLU A 143 26.86 -7.89 -19.75
N LYS A 144 27.69 -7.83 -18.70
CA LYS A 144 28.94 -8.59 -18.64
C LYS A 144 28.68 -10.10 -18.75
N MET A 145 27.67 -10.61 -18.04
CA MET A 145 27.35 -12.03 -18.03
C MET A 145 26.82 -12.52 -19.39
N VAL A 146 25.91 -11.78 -20.01
CA VAL A 146 25.32 -12.17 -21.30
C VAL A 146 26.33 -11.99 -22.45
N SER A 147 27.17 -10.96 -22.39
CA SER A 147 28.28 -10.79 -23.35
C SER A 147 29.32 -11.90 -23.24
N ALA A 148 29.65 -12.34 -22.02
CA ALA A 148 30.52 -13.50 -21.80
C ALA A 148 29.93 -14.82 -22.33
N ALA A 149 28.59 -14.92 -22.40
CA ALA A 149 27.88 -16.05 -23.01
C ALA A 149 27.72 -15.93 -24.54
N GLY A 150 28.35 -14.94 -25.18
CA GLY A 150 28.31 -14.74 -26.64
C GLY A 150 27.03 -14.06 -27.16
N MET A 151 26.21 -13.48 -26.28
CA MET A 151 24.95 -12.81 -26.63
C MET A 151 24.99 -11.33 -26.21
N PRO A 152 25.81 -10.48 -26.84
CA PRO A 152 25.92 -9.08 -26.43
C PRO A 152 24.57 -8.36 -26.55
N ILE A 153 24.26 -7.52 -25.56
CA ILE A 153 23.03 -6.72 -25.52
C ILE A 153 23.05 -5.69 -26.66
N SER A 154 21.98 -5.61 -27.43
CA SER A 154 21.87 -4.67 -28.56
C SER A 154 21.77 -3.21 -28.07
N LYS A 155 22.09 -2.24 -28.95
CA LYS A 155 21.94 -0.81 -28.62
C LYS A 155 20.50 -0.45 -28.25
N GLU A 156 19.53 -0.99 -28.98
CA GLU A 156 18.10 -0.78 -28.73
C GLU A 156 17.68 -1.30 -27.35
N GLN A 157 18.19 -2.46 -26.93
CA GLN A 157 17.95 -3.00 -25.60
C GLN A 157 18.55 -2.10 -24.51
N LYS A 158 19.75 -1.55 -24.74
CA LYS A 158 20.37 -0.59 -23.81
C LYS A 158 19.58 0.71 -23.69
N GLU A 159 19.06 1.24 -24.80
CA GLU A 159 18.19 2.41 -24.79
C GLU A 159 16.89 2.14 -24.03
N LEU A 160 16.29 0.96 -24.21
CA LEU A 160 15.11 0.54 -23.44
C LEU A 160 15.40 0.49 -21.93
N PHE A 161 16.58 0.03 -21.52
CA PHE A 161 16.99 0.07 -20.12
C PHE A 161 17.21 1.50 -19.60
N GLY A 162 17.75 2.40 -20.43
CA GLY A 162 17.89 3.81 -20.10
C GLY A 162 16.53 4.49 -19.82
N GLN A 163 15.53 4.19 -20.65
CA GLN A 163 14.16 4.69 -20.47
C GLN A 163 13.51 4.21 -19.15
N PHE A 164 13.91 3.06 -18.63
CA PHE A 164 13.37 2.54 -17.37
C PHE A 164 13.64 3.48 -16.19
N ASN A 165 14.82 4.11 -16.13
CA ASN A 165 15.15 5.07 -15.07
C ASN A 165 14.26 6.32 -15.12
N GLU A 166 13.96 6.82 -16.31
CA GLU A 166 13.06 7.96 -16.50
C GLU A 166 11.61 7.60 -16.13
N ILE A 167 11.16 6.39 -16.49
CA ILE A 167 9.84 5.87 -16.12
C ILE A 167 9.73 5.72 -14.60
N LEU A 168 10.74 5.13 -13.96
CA LEU A 168 10.78 4.97 -12.50
C LEU A 168 10.68 6.31 -11.78
N GLN A 169 11.44 7.31 -12.22
CA GLN A 169 11.41 8.64 -11.63
C GLN A 169 10.06 9.32 -11.86
N THR A 170 9.49 9.20 -13.06
CA THR A 170 8.19 9.77 -13.42
C THR A 170 7.07 9.14 -12.59
N LEU A 171 7.07 7.81 -12.42
CA LEU A 171 6.01 7.07 -11.75
C LEU A 171 6.22 6.86 -10.26
N PHE A 172 7.31 7.38 -9.69
CA PHE A 172 7.61 7.23 -8.25
C PHE A 172 6.46 7.66 -7.33
N PRO A 173 5.73 8.77 -7.59
CA PRO A 173 4.57 9.12 -6.76
C PRO A 173 3.50 8.02 -6.74
N SER A 174 3.15 7.43 -7.89
CA SER A 174 2.18 6.34 -7.98
C SER A 174 2.67 5.08 -7.28
N LEU A 175 3.99 4.80 -7.33
CA LEU A 175 4.59 3.70 -6.58
C LEU A 175 4.44 3.91 -5.07
N LEU A 176 4.68 5.12 -4.55
CA LEU A 176 4.47 5.43 -3.13
C LEU A 176 2.99 5.25 -2.73
N VAL A 177 2.05 5.69 -3.57
CA VAL A 177 0.62 5.46 -3.33
C VAL A 177 0.30 3.96 -3.28
N MET A 178 0.81 3.19 -4.23
CA MET A 178 0.58 1.74 -4.31
C MET A 178 1.12 1.01 -3.08
N VAL A 179 2.37 1.29 -2.70
CA VAL A 179 2.98 0.73 -1.49
C VAL A 179 2.17 1.12 -0.25
N SER A 180 1.70 2.37 -0.17
CA SER A 180 0.85 2.82 0.94
C SER A 180 -0.47 2.06 1.02
N VAL A 181 -1.14 1.81 -0.12
CA VAL A 181 -2.36 1.00 -0.18
C VAL A 181 -2.08 -0.42 0.28
N CYS A 182 -1.00 -1.05 -0.21
CA CYS A 182 -0.61 -2.40 0.19
C CYS A 182 -0.34 -2.51 1.70
N PHE A 183 0.47 -1.60 2.24
CA PHE A 183 0.79 -1.57 3.68
C PHE A 183 -0.46 -1.36 4.53
N SER A 184 -1.31 -0.41 4.14
CA SER A 184 -2.58 -0.15 4.81
C SER A 184 -3.50 -1.38 4.76
N TRP A 185 -3.64 -2.00 3.59
CA TRP A 185 -4.50 -3.17 3.41
C TRP A 185 -4.07 -4.35 4.26
N ILE A 186 -2.78 -4.69 4.25
CA ILE A 186 -2.23 -5.76 5.11
C ILE A 186 -2.45 -5.43 6.59
N THR A 187 -2.18 -4.18 7.00
CA THR A 187 -2.39 -3.74 8.38
C THR A 187 -3.84 -3.90 8.80
N VAL A 188 -4.80 -3.46 7.96
CA VAL A 188 -6.25 -3.53 8.22
C VAL A 188 -6.75 -4.97 8.30
N LEU A 189 -6.27 -5.86 7.43
CA LEU A 189 -6.62 -7.29 7.48
C LEU A 189 -6.10 -7.94 8.76
N LEU A 190 -4.85 -7.66 9.13
CA LEU A 190 -4.24 -8.17 10.35
C LEU A 190 -4.95 -7.63 11.59
N SER A 191 -5.11 -6.32 11.71
CA SER A 191 -5.76 -5.67 12.86
C SER A 191 -7.22 -6.07 12.99
N GLY A 192 -7.98 -6.12 11.89
CA GLY A 192 -9.37 -6.56 11.90
C GLY A 192 -9.52 -7.99 12.40
N SER A 193 -8.58 -8.87 12.04
CA SER A 193 -8.57 -10.27 12.50
C SER A 193 -8.24 -10.38 13.99
N VAL A 194 -7.21 -9.67 14.46
CA VAL A 194 -6.81 -9.63 15.88
C VAL A 194 -7.92 -9.03 16.75
N LEU A 195 -8.49 -7.90 16.34
CA LEU A 195 -9.57 -7.23 17.07
C LEU A 195 -10.80 -8.14 17.26
N ARG A 196 -11.19 -8.88 16.21
CA ARG A 196 -12.30 -9.83 16.29
C ARG A 196 -12.02 -10.99 17.24
N LYS A 197 -10.80 -11.54 17.23
CA LYS A 197 -10.37 -12.59 18.17
C LYS A 197 -10.43 -12.10 19.63
N LEU A 198 -10.12 -10.82 19.85
CA LEU A 198 -10.23 -10.16 21.14
C LEU A 198 -11.66 -9.67 21.46
N LYS A 199 -12.67 -10.10 20.68
CA LYS A 199 -14.10 -9.80 20.86
C LYS A 199 -14.45 -8.30 20.77
N TYR A 200 -13.64 -7.50 20.08
CA TYR A 200 -14.02 -6.14 19.71
C TYR A 200 -15.05 -6.17 18.58
N ASP A 201 -16.02 -5.28 18.66
CA ASP A 201 -17.06 -5.10 17.64
C ASP A 201 -16.51 -4.30 16.45
N VAL A 202 -16.05 -5.02 15.43
CA VAL A 202 -15.46 -4.46 14.20
C VAL A 202 -16.17 -5.01 12.97
N ILE A 203 -16.44 -4.12 12.01
CA ILE A 203 -17.04 -4.51 10.72
C ILE A 203 -16.02 -5.36 9.95
N SER A 204 -16.46 -6.51 9.45
CA SER A 204 -15.59 -7.42 8.70
C SER A 204 -15.24 -6.87 7.32
N TRP A 205 -14.00 -7.10 6.87
CA TRP A 205 -13.60 -6.82 5.50
C TRP A 205 -14.51 -7.59 4.52
N PRO A 206 -15.05 -6.94 3.47
CA PRO A 206 -15.92 -7.59 2.50
C PRO A 206 -15.18 -8.71 1.75
N LYS A 207 -15.93 -9.72 1.28
CA LYS A 207 -15.34 -10.74 0.39
C LYS A 207 -14.90 -10.05 -0.91
N PHE A 208 -13.84 -10.53 -1.55
CA PHE A 208 -13.28 -9.90 -2.75
C PHE A 208 -14.33 -9.67 -3.86
N LYS A 209 -15.22 -10.64 -4.09
CA LYS A 209 -16.33 -10.52 -5.04
C LYS A 209 -17.33 -9.40 -4.74
N ASP A 210 -17.41 -8.95 -3.49
CA ASP A 210 -18.39 -7.95 -3.03
C ASP A 210 -17.75 -6.55 -2.95
N ILE A 211 -16.43 -6.43 -3.21
CA ILE A 211 -15.74 -5.14 -3.28
C ILE A 211 -16.19 -4.40 -4.53
N GLN A 212 -16.74 -3.20 -4.33
CA GLN A 212 -17.11 -2.27 -5.39
C GLN A 212 -16.55 -0.89 -5.07
N LEU A 213 -15.87 -0.31 -6.04
CA LEU A 213 -15.41 1.06 -5.97
C LEU A 213 -16.57 2.05 -6.17
N PRO A 214 -16.46 3.31 -5.70
CA PRO A 214 -17.44 4.34 -5.99
C PRO A 214 -17.60 4.58 -7.50
N LYS A 215 -18.86 4.70 -7.97
CA LYS A 215 -19.17 5.00 -9.39
C LYS A 215 -18.51 6.28 -9.89
N SER A 216 -18.22 7.23 -9.00
CA SER A 216 -17.53 8.49 -9.33
C SER A 216 -16.15 8.28 -9.95
N ILE A 217 -15.47 7.15 -9.67
CA ILE A 217 -14.15 6.86 -10.25
C ILE A 217 -14.19 6.77 -11.78
N VAL A 218 -15.26 6.21 -12.36
CA VAL A 218 -15.42 6.16 -13.81
C VAL A 218 -15.57 7.57 -14.39
N TRP A 219 -16.38 8.42 -13.76
CA TRP A 219 -16.56 9.80 -14.21
C TRP A 219 -15.26 10.62 -14.12
N TYR A 220 -14.50 10.48 -13.02
CA TYR A 220 -13.19 11.10 -12.91
C TYR A 220 -12.20 10.60 -13.96
N TYR A 221 -12.23 9.30 -14.28
CA TYR A 221 -11.39 8.73 -15.32
C TYR A 221 -11.75 9.26 -16.72
N VAL A 222 -13.05 9.39 -17.04
CA VAL A 222 -13.52 9.96 -18.31
C VAL A 222 -13.09 11.41 -18.45
N ILE A 223 -13.29 12.24 -17.42
CA ILE A 223 -12.83 13.63 -17.40
C ILE A 223 -11.31 13.69 -17.60
N PHE A 224 -10.57 12.82 -16.90
CA PHE A 224 -9.13 12.72 -17.03
C PHE A 224 -8.67 12.38 -18.46
N ILE A 225 -9.27 11.39 -19.12
CA ILE A 225 -8.93 11.05 -20.51
C ILE A 225 -9.22 12.23 -21.44
N LEU A 226 -10.37 12.89 -21.28
CA LEU A 226 -10.72 14.06 -22.10
C LEU A 226 -9.66 15.16 -21.94
N LEU A 227 -9.30 15.50 -20.70
CA LEU A 227 -8.23 16.46 -20.43
C LEU A 227 -6.90 16.03 -21.04
N ALA A 228 -6.51 14.76 -20.89
CA ALA A 228 -5.27 14.22 -21.43
C ALA A 228 -5.22 14.23 -22.97
N THR A 229 -6.38 14.19 -23.63
CA THR A 229 -6.49 14.17 -25.10
C THR A 229 -6.37 15.57 -25.69
N PHE A 230 -6.98 16.57 -25.04
CA PHE A 230 -7.04 17.93 -25.57
C PHE A 230 -5.90 18.84 -25.07
N ILE A 231 -5.30 18.54 -23.92
CA ILE A 231 -4.17 19.28 -23.40
C ILE A 231 -2.89 18.69 -24.00
N LYS A 232 -2.16 19.49 -24.79
CA LYS A 232 -0.81 19.14 -25.22
C LYS A 232 0.12 19.21 -24.02
N VAL A 233 0.66 18.07 -23.61
CA VAL A 233 1.57 17.96 -22.47
C VAL A 233 2.98 17.67 -23.00
N GLU A 234 3.91 18.56 -22.70
CA GLU A 234 5.32 18.38 -23.08
C GLU A 234 5.93 17.19 -22.32
N PRO A 235 6.69 16.31 -23.00
CA PRO A 235 7.44 15.24 -22.33
C PRO A 235 8.34 15.79 -21.23
N ALA A 236 8.53 15.02 -20.15
CA ALA A 236 9.33 15.38 -18.98
C ALA A 236 8.88 16.65 -18.20
N SER A 237 7.74 17.27 -18.54
CA SER A 237 7.17 18.35 -17.74
C SER A 237 6.55 17.87 -16.43
N TYR A 238 6.38 18.76 -15.45
CA TYR A 238 5.64 18.45 -14.22
C TYR A 238 4.20 17.99 -14.52
N LEU A 239 3.57 18.60 -15.52
CA LEU A 239 2.23 18.22 -15.94
C LEU A 239 2.21 16.79 -16.50
N TYR A 240 3.21 16.40 -17.30
CA TYR A 240 3.38 15.03 -17.78
C TYR A 240 3.48 14.04 -16.63
N MET A 241 4.27 14.36 -15.60
CA MET A 241 4.38 13.53 -14.40
C MET A 241 3.01 13.34 -13.71
N VAL A 242 2.25 14.41 -13.51
CA VAL A 242 0.91 14.34 -12.90
C VAL A 242 -0.03 13.46 -13.72
N PHE A 243 -0.10 13.67 -15.04
CA PHE A 243 -0.97 12.86 -15.91
C PHE A 243 -0.57 11.39 -15.92
N SER A 244 0.73 11.08 -16.01
CA SER A 244 1.25 9.70 -16.00
C SER A 244 0.93 8.97 -14.69
N ASN A 245 1.09 9.64 -13.54
CA ASN A 245 0.76 9.03 -12.24
C ASN A 245 -0.76 8.82 -12.06
N LEU A 246 -1.58 9.80 -12.48
CA LEU A 246 -3.04 9.66 -12.42
C LEU A 246 -3.52 8.54 -13.35
N TYR A 247 -2.95 8.42 -14.55
CA TYR A 247 -3.25 7.33 -15.47
C TYR A 247 -3.04 5.97 -14.80
N VAL A 248 -1.87 5.76 -14.19
CA VAL A 248 -1.53 4.51 -13.48
C VAL A 248 -2.49 4.24 -12.32
N ILE A 249 -2.81 5.25 -11.51
CA ILE A 249 -3.74 5.10 -10.37
C ILE A 249 -5.14 4.71 -10.85
N PHE A 250 -5.68 5.39 -11.87
CA PHE A 250 -6.99 5.04 -12.43
C PHE A 250 -7.00 3.64 -13.04
N ALA A 251 -5.96 3.29 -13.81
CA ALA A 251 -5.84 1.97 -14.40
C ALA A 251 -5.85 0.88 -13.31
N LEU A 252 -5.08 1.04 -12.22
CA LEU A 252 -5.05 0.08 -11.12
C LEU A 252 -6.41 -0.06 -10.41
N LEU A 253 -7.09 1.06 -10.16
CA LEU A 253 -8.43 1.03 -9.55
C LEU A 253 -9.43 0.30 -10.44
N LEU A 254 -9.42 0.56 -11.75
CA LEU A 254 -10.34 -0.06 -12.70
C LEU A 254 -10.00 -1.53 -12.97
N VAL A 255 -8.71 -1.91 -12.98
CA VAL A 255 -8.30 -3.32 -13.02
C VAL A 255 -8.77 -4.06 -11.77
N LEU A 256 -8.58 -3.47 -10.58
CA LEU A 256 -9.09 -4.06 -9.34
C LEU A 256 -10.60 -4.31 -9.45
N GLN A 257 -11.36 -3.31 -9.94
CA GLN A 257 -12.79 -3.46 -10.17
C GLN A 257 -13.11 -4.56 -11.19
N GLY A 258 -12.39 -4.63 -12.32
CA GLY A 258 -12.56 -5.67 -13.33
C GLY A 258 -12.35 -7.07 -12.74
N LEU A 259 -11.31 -7.25 -11.92
CA LEU A 259 -11.00 -8.50 -11.23
C LEU A 259 -12.07 -8.87 -10.19
N THR A 260 -12.54 -7.90 -9.40
CA THR A 260 -13.64 -8.17 -8.45
C THR A 260 -14.91 -8.56 -9.21
N PHE A 261 -15.15 -7.97 -10.39
CA PHE A 261 -16.31 -8.27 -11.23
C PHE A 261 -16.24 -9.68 -11.85
N ILE A 262 -15.07 -10.07 -12.37
CA ILE A 262 -14.82 -11.44 -12.84
C ILE A 262 -15.09 -12.44 -11.70
N THR A 263 -14.63 -12.13 -10.49
CA THR A 263 -14.88 -12.99 -9.32
C THR A 263 -16.36 -13.11 -8.97
N PHE A 264 -17.10 -12.00 -9.08
CA PHE A 264 -18.55 -12.00 -8.88
C PHE A 264 -19.29 -12.83 -9.94
N LEU A 265 -18.92 -12.67 -11.21
CA LEU A 265 -19.52 -13.42 -12.31
C LEU A 265 -19.26 -14.91 -12.18
N ALA A 266 -18.01 -15.30 -11.88
CA ALA A 266 -17.64 -16.69 -11.66
C ALA A 266 -18.48 -17.30 -10.54
N HIS A 267 -18.65 -16.57 -9.42
CA HIS A 267 -19.47 -17.04 -8.32
C HIS A 267 -20.96 -17.14 -8.69
N ARG A 268 -21.51 -16.16 -9.39
CA ARG A 268 -22.93 -16.15 -9.81
C ARG A 268 -23.25 -17.26 -10.81
N LYS A 269 -22.33 -17.57 -11.72
CA LYS A 269 -22.48 -18.65 -12.71
C LYS A 269 -22.12 -20.03 -12.17
N GLY A 270 -21.77 -20.15 -10.89
CA GLY A 270 -21.38 -21.43 -10.28
C GLY A 270 -20.02 -21.95 -10.74
N PHE A 271 -19.17 -21.12 -11.34
CA PHE A 271 -17.81 -21.51 -11.73
C PHE A 271 -16.92 -21.75 -10.51
N THR A 272 -15.91 -22.58 -10.70
CA THR A 272 -14.93 -22.89 -9.66
C THR A 272 -14.11 -21.66 -9.29
N LYS A 273 -13.48 -21.70 -8.10
CA LYS A 273 -12.52 -20.66 -7.67
C LYS A 273 -11.28 -20.56 -8.59
N GLY A 274 -11.08 -21.51 -9.49
CA GLY A 274 -10.00 -21.49 -10.48
C GLY A 274 -10.13 -20.34 -11.47
N VAL A 275 -11.35 -19.99 -11.90
CA VAL A 275 -11.55 -18.92 -12.89
C VAL A 275 -11.03 -17.58 -12.38
N PRO A 276 -11.42 -17.06 -11.20
CA PRO A 276 -10.88 -15.80 -10.70
C PRO A 276 -9.36 -15.82 -10.47
N ILE A 277 -8.81 -16.95 -10.00
CA ILE A 277 -7.37 -17.10 -9.75
C ILE A 277 -6.60 -17.05 -11.07
N ILE A 278 -7.04 -17.80 -12.07
CA ILE A 278 -6.42 -17.81 -13.40
C ILE A 278 -6.55 -16.44 -14.05
N SER A 279 -7.71 -15.78 -13.98
CA SER A 279 -7.87 -14.42 -14.51
C SER A 279 -6.92 -13.43 -13.84
N PHE A 280 -6.69 -13.54 -12.53
CA PHE A 280 -5.69 -12.73 -11.83
C PHE A 280 -4.28 -13.00 -12.35
N ILE A 281 -3.87 -14.27 -12.42
CA ILE A 281 -2.54 -14.67 -12.92
C ILE A 281 -2.34 -14.18 -14.36
N VAL A 282 -3.28 -14.48 -15.25
CA VAL A 282 -3.22 -14.06 -16.66
C VAL A 282 -3.16 -12.54 -16.77
N CYS A 283 -3.93 -11.79 -15.98
CA CYS A 283 -3.87 -10.33 -15.95
C CYS A 283 -2.50 -9.79 -15.49
N MET A 284 -1.81 -10.48 -14.60
CA MET A 284 -0.49 -10.07 -14.09
C MET A 284 0.66 -10.41 -15.04
N PHE A 285 0.61 -11.57 -15.70
CA PHE A 285 1.71 -12.06 -16.55
C PHE A 285 1.54 -11.72 -18.03
N ILE A 286 0.33 -11.36 -18.48
CA ILE A 286 0.06 -10.98 -19.87
C ILE A 286 -0.34 -9.50 -19.90
N PRO A 287 0.58 -8.57 -20.22
CA PRO A 287 0.30 -7.13 -20.21
C PRO A 287 -0.89 -6.71 -21.06
N MET A 288 -1.16 -7.44 -22.15
CA MET A 288 -2.30 -7.19 -23.05
C MET A 288 -3.66 -7.40 -22.37
N MET A 289 -3.73 -8.13 -21.26
CA MET A 289 -4.97 -8.32 -20.50
C MET A 289 -5.33 -7.12 -19.64
N PHE A 290 -4.35 -6.29 -19.27
CA PHE A 290 -4.56 -5.14 -18.38
C PHE A 290 -5.61 -4.15 -18.93
N PRO A 291 -5.55 -3.73 -20.20
CA PRO A 291 -6.59 -2.87 -20.79
C PRO A 291 -7.95 -3.55 -20.87
N LEU A 292 -8.02 -4.85 -21.17
CA LEU A 292 -9.29 -5.59 -21.25
C LEU A 292 -9.99 -5.65 -19.89
N VAL A 293 -9.23 -5.95 -18.83
CA VAL A 293 -9.77 -5.99 -17.47
C VAL A 293 -10.14 -4.58 -16.99
N THR A 294 -9.40 -3.56 -17.40
CA THR A 294 -9.75 -2.15 -17.16
C THR A 294 -11.11 -1.80 -17.77
N ILE A 295 -11.34 -2.17 -19.04
CA ILE A 295 -12.62 -1.96 -19.73
C ILE A 295 -13.75 -2.67 -18.97
N LEU A 296 -13.56 -3.92 -18.54
CA LEU A 296 -14.56 -4.62 -17.73
C LEU A 296 -14.89 -3.87 -16.44
N GLY A 297 -13.88 -3.30 -15.76
CA GLY A 297 -14.09 -2.47 -14.57
C GLY A 297 -14.90 -1.20 -14.86
N ILE A 298 -14.64 -0.53 -15.99
CA ILE A 298 -15.40 0.65 -16.45
C ILE A 298 -16.86 0.28 -16.70
N ILE A 299 -17.11 -0.80 -17.44
CA ILE A 299 -18.47 -1.22 -17.79
C ILE A 299 -19.24 -1.63 -16.52
N ASP A 300 -18.61 -2.37 -15.60
CA ASP A 300 -19.24 -2.78 -14.36
C ASP A 300 -19.70 -1.57 -13.51
N LEU A 301 -18.81 -0.60 -13.28
CA LEU A 301 -19.16 0.60 -12.50
C LEU A 301 -20.10 1.56 -13.23
N GLY A 302 -19.82 1.83 -14.51
CA GLY A 302 -20.56 2.80 -15.31
C GLY A 302 -22.01 2.38 -15.55
N ILE A 303 -22.24 1.11 -15.89
CA ILE A 303 -23.58 0.57 -16.18
C ILE A 303 -24.21 -0.10 -14.96
N SER A 304 -23.43 -0.31 -13.89
CA SER A 304 -23.85 -1.06 -12.70
C SER A 304 -24.26 -2.50 -13.06
N LEU A 305 -23.40 -3.22 -13.80
CA LEU A 305 -23.72 -4.56 -14.31
C LEU A 305 -24.13 -5.53 -13.20
N ARG A 306 -23.44 -5.47 -12.04
CA ARG A 306 -23.77 -6.31 -10.87
C ARG A 306 -25.22 -6.19 -10.40
N SER A 307 -25.81 -5.00 -10.43
CA SER A 307 -27.21 -4.82 -10.00
C SER A 307 -28.19 -5.36 -11.04
N LYS A 308 -27.81 -5.40 -12.31
CA LYS A 308 -28.64 -5.95 -13.40
C LYS A 308 -28.56 -7.48 -13.48
N ILE A 309 -27.42 -8.06 -13.13
CA ILE A 309 -27.19 -9.52 -13.13
C ILE A 309 -27.62 -10.16 -11.80
N GLY A 310 -27.59 -9.38 -10.71
CA GLY A 310 -27.87 -9.85 -9.35
C GLY A 310 -29.28 -9.56 -8.85
N GLY A 311 -30.10 -8.83 -9.63
CA GLY A 311 -31.55 -8.71 -9.44
C GLY A 311 -32.30 -9.89 -10.04
#